data_AF-A0A7X9A2U3-F1
#
_entry.id   AF-A0A7X9A2U3-F1
#
_cell.length_a   1.000
_cell.length_b   1.000
_cell.length_c   1.000
_cell.angle_alpha   90.00
_cell.angle_beta   90.00
_cell.angle_gamma   90.00
#
_symmetry.space_group_name_H-M   'P 1'
#
loop_
_entity.id
_entity.type
_entity.pdbx_description
1 polymer ?
#
loop_
_entity_poly.entity_id
_entity_poly.type
_entity_poly.pdbx_seq_one_letter_code
_entity_poly.pdbx_strand_id
1 'polypeptide(L)'
;MDRREKPKRRTRKSKGKMIGRKLMTLILGSLIFYLAFNFGQGFYQIHQLKKELSALEQEYTELQEINNELLNEVEYLHSPEAIEKIAREKLGLIKEGEIVIMRAREAD
;
A
#
# COMPACT_ATOMS: atom_id res chain seq x y z
N MET A 1 -89.06 -16.67 -34.32
CA MET A 1 -88.37 -16.21 -33.10
C MET A 1 -86.88 -16.48 -33.27
N ASP A 2 -86.13 -15.50 -33.77
CA ASP A 2 -84.73 -15.65 -34.16
C ASP A 2 -83.81 -15.30 -32.98
N ARG A 3 -83.20 -16.32 -32.35
CA ARG A 3 -82.19 -16.12 -31.30
C ARG A 3 -80.84 -15.84 -31.96
N ARG A 4 -80.52 -14.56 -32.13
CA ARG A 4 -79.17 -14.12 -32.53
C ARG A 4 -78.19 -14.36 -31.38
N GLU A 5 -77.39 -15.42 -31.47
CA GLU A 5 -76.22 -15.61 -30.62
C GLU A 5 -75.14 -14.58 -30.95
N LYS A 6 -74.64 -13.86 -29.95
CA LYS A 6 -73.58 -12.85 -30.11
C LYS A 6 -72.21 -13.54 -30.22
N PRO A 7 -71.31 -13.07 -31.10
CA PRO A 7 -70.01 -13.71 -31.28
C PRO A 7 -69.11 -13.48 -30.06
N LYS A 8 -68.50 -14.57 -29.57
CA LYS A 8 -67.57 -14.59 -28.45
C LYS A 8 -66.27 -13.88 -28.85
N ARG A 9 -66.02 -12.68 -28.31
CA ARG A 9 -64.80 -11.91 -28.54
C ARG A 9 -63.58 -12.69 -28.01
N ARG A 10 -62.74 -13.23 -28.91
CA ARG A 10 -61.45 -13.80 -28.55
C ARG A 10 -60.51 -12.67 -28.13
N THR A 11 -60.19 -12.58 -26.85
CA THR A 11 -59.19 -11.64 -26.34
C THR A 11 -57.81 -12.09 -26.81
N ARG A 12 -57.26 -11.40 -27.82
CA ARG A 12 -55.88 -11.59 -28.25
C ARG A 12 -54.96 -11.09 -27.13
N LYS A 13 -54.54 -12.00 -26.24
CA LYS A 13 -53.57 -11.67 -25.19
C LYS A 13 -52.30 -11.09 -25.83
N SER A 14 -51.96 -9.88 -25.38
CA SER A 14 -50.83 -9.07 -25.85
C SER A 14 -49.49 -9.75 -25.57
N LYS A 15 -49.03 -10.59 -26.51
CA LYS A 15 -47.69 -11.21 -26.45
C LYS A 15 -46.56 -10.15 -26.52
N GLY A 16 -46.81 -9.00 -27.14
CA GLY A 16 -45.84 -7.90 -27.27
C GLY A 16 -45.45 -7.24 -25.94
N LYS A 17 -46.38 -7.14 -24.98
CA LYS A 17 -46.09 -6.50 -23.67
C LYS A 17 -45.16 -7.35 -22.80
N MET A 18 -45.15 -8.68 -22.96
CA MET A 18 -44.19 -9.56 -22.28
C MET A 18 -42.79 -9.50 -22.91
N ILE A 19 -42.69 -9.40 -24.24
CA ILE A 19 -41.40 -9.29 -24.93
C ILE A 19 -40.72 -7.97 -24.57
N GLY A 20 -41.46 -6.86 -24.53
CA GLY A 20 -40.93 -5.56 -24.09
C GLY A 20 -40.46 -5.57 -22.63
N ARG A 21 -41.20 -6.20 -21.72
CA ARG A 21 -40.77 -6.35 -20.31
C ARG A 21 -39.49 -7.18 -20.18
N LYS A 22 -39.38 -8.31 -20.88
CA LYS A 22 -38.15 -9.13 -20.86
C LYS A 22 -36.95 -8.37 -21.41
N LEU A 23 -37.13 -7.63 -22.50
CA LEU A 23 -36.07 -6.81 -23.09
C LEU A 23 -35.62 -5.69 -22.14
N MET A 24 -36.57 -5.03 -21.48
CA MET A 24 -36.30 -3.99 -20.47
C MET A 24 -35.55 -4.58 -19.26
N THR A 25 -35.92 -5.76 -18.78
CA THR A 25 -35.20 -6.44 -17.69
C THR A 25 -33.78 -6.83 -18.12
N LEU A 26 -33.57 -7.28 -19.35
CA LEU A 26 -32.24 -7.60 -19.88
C LEU A 26 -31.35 -6.36 -19.99
N ILE A 27 -31.88 -5.25 -20.50
CA ILE A 27 -31.15 -3.98 -20.59
C ILE A 27 -30.77 -3.49 -19.19
N LEU A 28 -31.71 -3.54 -18.23
CA LEU A 28 -31.44 -3.11 -16.86
C LEU A 28 -30.40 -4.00 -16.18
N GLY A 29 -30.49 -5.32 -16.38
CA GLY A 29 -29.49 -6.27 -15.87
C GLY A 29 -28.11 -6.04 -16.47
N SER A 30 -28.02 -5.79 -17.79
CA SER A 30 -26.77 -5.45 -18.47
C SER A 30 -26.17 -4.15 -17.95
N LEU A 31 -27.00 -3.14 -17.65
CA LEU A 31 -26.54 -1.88 -17.10
C LEU A 31 -25.95 -2.09 -15.70
N ILE A 32 -26.67 -2.79 -14.81
CA ILE A 32 -26.18 -3.10 -13.46
C ILE A 32 -24.89 -3.90 -13.51
N PHE A 33 -24.80 -4.89 -14.41
CA PHE A 33 -23.58 -5.68 -14.60
C PHE A 33 -22.40 -4.81 -15.07
N TYR A 34 -22.63 -3.91 -16.02
CA TYR A 34 -21.61 -2.98 -16.50
C TYR A 34 -21.10 -2.06 -15.39
N LEU A 35 -22.01 -1.51 -14.57
CA LEU A 35 -21.62 -0.71 -13.40
C LEU A 35 -20.83 -1.59 -12.42
N ALA A 36 -21.35 -2.75 -12.02
CA ALA A 36 -20.67 -3.64 -11.06
C ALA A 36 -19.27 -4.04 -11.54
N PHE A 37 -19.10 -4.29 -12.84
CA PHE A 37 -17.80 -4.61 -13.43
C PHE A 37 -16.82 -3.43 -13.35
N ASN A 38 -17.26 -2.22 -13.71
CA ASN A 38 -16.44 -1.00 -13.59
C ASN A 38 -16.04 -0.72 -12.13
N PHE A 39 -16.99 -0.86 -11.20
CA PHE A 39 -16.74 -0.67 -9.77
C PHE A 39 -15.78 -1.74 -9.22
N GLY A 40 -15.89 -2.99 -9.66
CA GLY A 40 -14.98 -4.07 -9.26
C GLY A 40 -13.54 -3.82 -9.69
N GLN A 41 -13.32 -3.34 -10.91
CA GLN A 41 -11.98 -2.97 -11.39
C GLN A 41 -11.40 -1.79 -10.61
N GLY A 42 -12.19 -0.74 -10.36
CA GLY A 42 -11.75 0.41 -9.58
C GLY A 42 -11.40 0.04 -8.13
N PHE A 43 -12.18 -0.84 -7.50
CA PHE A 43 -11.92 -1.29 -6.14
C PHE A 43 -10.59 -2.06 -6.03
N TYR A 44 -10.30 -2.93 -6.99
CA TYR A 44 -9.03 -3.67 -7.01
C TYR A 44 -7.82 -2.74 -7.16
N GLN A 45 -7.90 -1.74 -8.05
CA GLN A 45 -6.83 -0.75 -8.24
C GLN A 45 -6.57 0.05 -6.97
N ILE A 46 -7.63 0.52 -6.31
CA ILE A 46 -7.52 1.28 -5.06
C ILE A 46 -6.88 0.41 -3.96
N HIS A 47 -7.23 -0.87 -3.89
CA HIS A 47 -6.65 -1.76 -2.89
C HIS A 47 -5.15 -1.96 -3.11
N GLN A 48 -4.72 -2.14 -4.37
CA GLN A 48 -3.30 -2.27 -4.71
C GLN A 48 -2.53 -0.98 -4.43
N LEU A 49 -3.07 0.18 -4.84
CA LEU A 49 -2.45 1.47 -4.56
C LEU A 49 -2.27 1.73 -3.06
N LYS A 50 -3.27 1.39 -2.23
CA LYS A 50 -3.16 1.53 -0.78
C LYS A 50 -2.08 0.64 -0.18
N LYS A 51 -1.93 -0.58 -0.71
CA LYS A 51 -0.90 -1.51 -0.27
C LYS A 51 0.50 -0.99 -0.62
N GLU A 52 0.67 -0.48 -1.83
CA GLU A 52 1.92 0.12 -2.29
C GLU A 52 2.27 1.37 -1.49
N LEU A 53 1.29 2.25 -1.24
CA LEU A 53 1.48 3.42 -0.39
C LEU A 53 1.94 3.05 1.02
N SER A 54 1.28 2.06 1.64
CA SER A 54 1.67 1.58 2.97
C SER A 54 3.08 1.00 3.01
N ALA A 55 3.50 0.30 1.96
CA ALA A 55 4.86 -0.23 1.88
C ALA A 55 5.89 0.90 1.72
N LEU A 56 5.59 1.88 0.88
CA LEU A 56 6.46 3.03 0.64
C LEU A 56 6.58 3.94 1.87
N GLU A 57 5.50 4.12 2.64
CA GLU A 57 5.52 4.85 3.91
C GLU A 57 6.39 4.15 4.97
N GLN A 58 6.36 2.81 5.01
CA GLN A 58 7.22 2.04 5.90
C GLN A 58 8.70 2.20 5.51
N GLU A 59 9.02 2.02 4.23
CA GLU A 59 10.38 2.21 3.71
C GLU A 59 10.89 3.64 3.96
N TYR A 60 10.06 4.65 3.71
CA TYR A 60 10.40 6.04 3.98
C TYR A 60 10.72 6.26 5.48
N THR A 61 9.92 5.68 6.37
CA THR A 61 10.14 5.82 7.82
C THR A 61 11.44 5.17 8.25
N GLU A 62 11.73 3.95 7.77
CA GLU A 62 12.98 3.25 8.04
C GLU A 62 14.20 4.02 7.54
N LEU A 63 14.14 4.53 6.30
CA LEU A 63 15.22 5.37 5.75
C LEU A 63 15.41 6.66 6.55
N GLN A 64 14.31 7.27 7.02
CA GLN A 64 14.39 8.49 7.82
C GLN A 64 15.05 8.23 9.18
N GLU A 65 14.75 7.10 9.82
CA GLU A 65 15.40 6.69 11.08
C GLU A 65 16.90 6.46 10.87
N ILE A 66 17.28 5.69 9.84
CA ILE A 66 18.68 5.45 9.48
C ILE A 66 19.41 6.77 9.18
N ASN A 67 18.77 7.68 8.45
CA ASN A 67 19.37 8.97 8.14
C ASN A 67 19.65 9.80 9.41
N ASN A 68 18.71 9.82 10.35
CA ASN A 68 18.88 10.51 11.63
C ASN A 68 19.99 9.88 12.47
N GLU A 69 20.09 8.55 12.51
CA GLU A 69 21.17 7.85 13.20
C GLU A 69 22.54 8.21 12.61
N LEU A 70 22.67 8.19 11.28
CA LEU A 70 23.91 8.57 10.60
C LEU A 70 24.28 10.04 10.84
N LEU A 71 23.30 10.94 10.86
CA LEU A 71 23.55 12.36 11.18
C LEU A 71 24.06 12.53 12.60
N ASN A 72 23.50 11.81 13.56
CA ASN A 72 23.98 11.82 14.94
C ASN A 72 25.40 11.25 15.06
N GLU A 73 25.72 10.19 14.30
CA GLU A 73 27.07 9.63 14.27
C GLU A 73 28.07 10.62 13.67
N VAL A 74 27.71 11.29 12.58
CA VAL A 74 28.54 12.36 11.98
C VAL A 74 28.78 13.48 12.99
N GLU A 75 27.73 13.95 13.69
CA GLU A 75 27.86 14.99 14.71
C GLU A 75 28.77 14.54 15.86
N TYR A 76 28.62 13.30 16.34
CA TYR A 76 29.49 12.73 17.36
C TYR A 76 30.93 12.65 16.90
N LEU A 77 31.19 12.19 15.68
CA LEU A 77 32.55 12.11 15.12
C LEU A 77 33.23 13.47 14.99
N HIS A 78 32.45 14.55 14.88
CA HIS A 78 32.93 15.92 14.88
C HIS A 78 33.15 16.49 16.30
N SER A 79 32.75 15.77 17.35
CA SER A 79 32.93 16.24 18.73
C SER A 79 34.41 16.18 19.17
N PRO A 80 34.84 17.07 20.07
CA PRO A 80 36.18 17.05 20.61
C PRO A 80 36.54 15.72 21.29
N GLU A 81 35.57 15.05 21.95
CA GLU A 81 35.82 13.76 22.58
C GLU A 81 36.09 12.65 21.57
N ALA A 82 35.33 12.60 20.47
CA ALA A 82 35.54 11.61 19.42
C ALA A 82 36.87 11.86 18.69
N ILE A 83 37.20 13.12 18.41
CA ILE A 83 38.50 13.50 17.82
C ILE A 83 39.65 13.14 18.75
N GLU A 84 39.53 13.42 20.06
CA GLU A 84 40.54 13.04 21.06
C GLU A 84 40.70 11.51 21.11
N LYS A 85 39.59 10.75 21.15
CA LYS A 85 39.62 9.29 21.16
C LYS A 85 40.31 8.72 19.92
N ILE A 86 39.96 9.20 18.72
CA ILE A 86 40.59 8.78 17.46
C ILE A 86 42.08 9.15 17.44
N ALA A 87 42.44 10.32 17.97
CA ALA A 87 43.84 10.73 18.09
C ALA A 87 44.61 9.80 19.04
N ARG A 88 44.04 9.40 20.19
CA ARG A 88 44.66 8.43 21.10
C ARG A 88 44.85 7.06 20.45
N GLU A 89 43.84 6.56 19.74
CA GLU A 89 43.89 5.26 19.06
C GLU A 89 44.87 5.24 17.88
N LYS A 90 44.87 6.28 17.03
CA LYS A 90 45.70 6.32 15.82
C LYS A 90 47.13 6.80 16.06
N LEU A 91 47.34 7.71 17.00
CA LEU A 91 48.65 8.30 17.29
C LEU A 91 49.33 7.71 18.53
N GLY A 92 48.66 6.78 19.23
CA GLY A 92 49.18 6.18 20.47
C GLY A 92 49.36 7.20 21.60
N LEU A 93 48.63 8.31 21.54
CA LEU A 93 48.70 9.38 22.53
C LEU A 93 47.94 8.98 23.80
N ILE A 94 48.54 9.25 24.95
CA ILE A 94 47.98 8.99 26.29
C ILE A 94 47.78 10.31 27.02
N LYS A 95 46.70 10.41 27.80
CA LYS A 95 46.42 11.60 28.60
C LYS A 95 47.37 11.67 29.80
N GLU A 96 47.66 12.88 30.27
CA GLU A 96 48.38 13.11 31.53
C GLU A 96 47.71 12.32 32.67
N GLY A 97 48.42 11.33 33.21
CA GLY A 97 47.94 10.42 34.26
C GLY A 97 47.48 9.02 33.82
N GLU A 98 47.50 8.67 32.52
CA GLU A 98 47.20 7.31 32.04
C GLU A 98 48.44 6.39 32.05
N ILE A 99 48.30 5.15 32.57
CA ILE A 99 49.38 4.13 32.61
C ILE A 99 49.17 3.12 31.48
N VAL A 100 50.12 3.03 30.56
CA VAL A 100 50.08 2.04 29.46
C VAL A 100 50.49 0.66 29.97
N ILE A 101 49.53 -0.28 30.01
CA ILE A 101 49.80 -1.69 30.33
C ILE A 101 50.02 -2.44 29.03
N MET A 102 51.28 -2.62 28.62
CA MET A 102 51.64 -3.53 27.53
C MET A 102 51.90 -4.93 28.08
N ARG A 103 51.32 -5.95 27.45
CA ARG A 103 51.64 -7.35 27.75
C ARG A 103 53.09 -7.59 27.32
N ALA A 104 53.98 -7.86 28.28
CA ALA A 104 55.36 -8.22 27.96
C ALA A 104 55.34 -9.46 27.06
N ARG A 105 55.93 -9.35 25.86
CA ARG A 105 56.22 -10.54 25.05
C ARG A 105 57.20 -11.38 25.87
N GLU A 106 56.81 -12.60 26.20
CA GLU A 106 57.75 -13.62 26.64
C GLU A 106 58.80 -13.77 25.54
N ALA A 107 60.06 -13.57 25.91
CA ALA A 107 61.18 -13.78 25.02
C ALA A 107 61.39 -15.28 24.88
N ASP A 108 61.14 -15.80 23.68
CA ASP A 108 61.62 -17.12 23.26
C ASP A 108 63.15 -17.13 23.12
#